data_AF-A0A174RQ47-F1
#
_entry.id   AF-A0A174RQ47-F1
#
_cell.length_a   1.000
_cell.length_b   1.000
_cell.length_c   1.000
_cell.angle_alpha   90.00
_cell.angle_beta   90.00
_cell.angle_gamma   90.00
#
_symmetry.space_group_name_H-M   'P 1'
#
loop_
_entity.id
_entity.type
_entity.pdbx_description
1 polymer ?
#
loop_
_entity_poly.entity_id
_entity_poly.type
_entity_poly.pdbx_seq_one_letter_code
_entity_poly.pdbx_strand_id
1 'polypeptide(L)'
;MVIQTILEQGKSLFAGKKVSNRIVSIDRHHLRPIIRGKETKSVEFGAKVNNIQIDGISFIEHISFKDFNEGVRLKDCIRLQQQLTRVRVKALVADSIYANNANRKFCTKYHISTSFKRKGRAAKDEPLRKILRSELSRERATRLEGSFGTQKQHYSLARIKARTRKTEVLWIFFGIHTANAVCMIEKVERKKRMAA
;
A
#
# COMPACT_ATOMS: atom_id res chain seq x y z
N MET A 1 12.08 25.56 17.42
CA MET A 1 11.74 24.20 17.90
C MET A 1 12.41 23.06 17.13
N VAL A 2 12.34 22.97 15.79
CA VAL A 2 12.92 21.83 15.03
C VAL A 2 14.43 21.64 15.25
N ILE A 3 15.21 22.72 15.20
CA ILE A 3 16.68 22.68 15.36
C ILE A 3 17.07 22.13 16.75
N GLN A 4 16.36 22.55 17.79
CA GLN A 4 16.60 22.08 19.16
C GLN A 4 16.29 20.58 19.30
N THR A 5 15.18 20.11 18.71
CA THR A 5 14.87 18.68 18.68
C THR A 5 15.95 17.87 17.95
N ILE A 6 16.50 18.38 16.84
CA ILE A 6 17.59 17.72 16.13
C ILE A 6 18.85 17.65 17.00
N LEU A 7 19.19 18.73 17.70
CA LEU A 7 20.32 18.76 18.61
C LEU A 7 20.19 17.72 19.74
N GLU A 8 19.01 17.63 20.37
CA GLU A 8 18.71 16.65 21.42
C GLU A 8 18.77 15.20 20.89
N GLN A 9 18.22 14.97 19.70
CA GLN A 9 18.29 13.66 19.04
C GLN A 9 19.73 13.30 18.67
N GLY A 10 20.54 14.26 18.21
CA GLY A 10 21.96 14.09 17.91
C GLY A 10 22.77 13.71 19.14
N LYS A 11 22.57 14.41 20.26
CA LYS A 11 23.18 14.07 21.56
C LYS A 11 22.82 12.65 22.01
N SER A 12 21.56 12.27 21.86
CA SER A 12 21.08 10.93 22.22
C SER A 12 21.72 9.84 21.35
N LEU A 13 21.83 10.06 20.04
CA LEU A 13 22.48 9.14 19.11
C LEU A 13 23.99 9.01 19.38
N PHE A 14 24.68 10.13 19.68
CA PHE A 14 26.09 10.12 20.05
C PHE A 14 26.34 9.32 21.33
N ALA A 15 25.40 9.40 22.29
CA ALA A 15 25.42 8.59 23.51
C ALA A 15 24.98 7.13 23.30
N GLY A 16 24.86 6.65 22.05
CA GLY A 16 24.49 5.26 21.72
C GLY A 16 23.00 4.93 21.88
N LYS A 17 22.13 5.90 22.18
CA LYS A 17 20.68 5.65 22.34
C LYS A 17 19.98 5.60 20.98
N LYS A 18 19.08 4.63 20.82
CA LYS A 18 18.27 4.47 19.60
C LYS A 18 17.14 5.50 19.54
N VAL A 19 17.14 6.34 18.52
CA VAL A 19 16.04 7.28 18.24
C VAL A 19 15.25 6.84 17.00
N SER A 20 14.11 6.18 17.21
CA SER A 20 13.28 5.60 16.15
C SER A 20 12.59 6.66 15.29
N ASN A 21 12.02 7.69 15.90
CA ASN A 21 11.26 8.75 15.23
C ASN A 21 12.09 10.04 15.00
N ARG A 22 13.38 9.87 14.67
CA ARG A 22 14.32 11.00 14.47
C ARG A 22 14.00 11.80 13.22
N ILE A 23 14.36 13.07 13.23
CA ILE A 23 14.32 13.93 12.05
C ILE A 23 15.57 13.64 11.21
N VAL A 24 15.37 13.41 9.90
CA VAL A 24 16.45 13.00 8.98
C VAL A 24 16.91 14.13 8.07
N SER A 25 16.16 15.23 8.01
CA SER A 25 16.45 16.38 7.17
C SER A 25 15.90 17.64 7.84
N ILE A 26 16.71 18.71 7.88
CA ILE A 26 16.30 20.01 8.39
C ILE A 26 15.28 20.63 7.42
N ASP A 27 15.60 20.61 6.12
CA ASP A 27 14.73 21.06 5.02
C ASP A 27 13.39 20.32 5.00
N ARG A 28 13.42 19.00 5.21
CA ARG A 28 12.23 18.15 5.26
C ARG A 28 12.03 17.53 6.64
N HIS A 29 11.79 18.38 7.62
CA HIS A 29 11.67 17.99 9.04
C HIS A 29 10.50 17.06 9.39
N HIS A 30 9.61 16.74 8.44
CA HIS A 30 8.47 15.84 8.62
C HIS A 30 8.79 14.39 8.22
N LEU A 31 9.90 14.17 7.50
CA LEU A 31 10.36 12.83 7.15
C LEU A 31 10.86 12.09 8.38
N ARG A 32 10.52 10.81 8.47
CA ARG A 32 10.97 9.90 9.51
C ARG A 32 11.57 8.65 8.88
N PRO A 33 12.49 7.96 9.56
CA PRO A 33 12.92 6.62 9.18
C PRO A 33 11.71 5.67 9.13
N ILE A 34 11.55 4.95 8.02
CA ILE A 34 10.57 3.86 7.90
C ILE A 34 11.34 2.55 7.80
N ILE A 35 11.18 1.69 8.79
CA ILE A 35 11.90 0.41 8.83
C ILE A 35 11.25 -0.53 7.81
N ARG A 36 12.07 -1.07 6.91
CA ARG A 36 11.65 -2.08 5.92
C ARG A 36 12.45 -3.35 6.18
N GLY A 37 11.76 -4.48 6.18
CA GLY A 37 12.39 -5.81 6.30
C GLY A 37 13.11 -6.26 5.03
N LYS A 38 13.73 -5.35 4.28
CA LYS A 38 14.49 -5.67 3.07
C LYS A 38 15.96 -5.81 3.43
N GLU A 39 16.61 -6.85 2.91
CA GLU A 39 18.01 -7.17 3.21
C GLU A 39 18.99 -6.04 2.84
N THR A 40 18.79 -5.39 1.68
CA THR A 40 19.74 -4.37 1.17
C THR A 40 19.55 -2.98 1.79
N LYS A 41 18.33 -2.62 2.19
CA LYS A 41 17.99 -1.30 2.74
C LYS A 41 16.99 -1.48 3.89
N SER A 42 17.52 -1.45 5.10
CA SER A 42 16.76 -1.61 6.33
C SER A 42 15.83 -0.43 6.64
N VAL A 43 16.09 0.74 6.06
CA VAL A 43 15.30 1.96 6.25
C VAL A 43 15.09 2.67 4.92
N GLU A 44 13.83 3.03 4.63
CA GLU A 44 13.43 3.92 3.54
C GLU A 44 12.96 5.28 4.13
N PHE A 45 13.00 6.33 3.30
CA PHE A 45 12.54 7.67 3.67
C PHE A 45 11.51 8.16 2.65
N GLY A 46 10.48 8.84 3.13
CA GLY A 46 9.41 9.38 2.29
C GLY A 46 8.04 9.10 2.89
N ALA A 47 6.99 9.32 2.10
CA ALA A 47 5.65 8.93 2.48
C ALA A 47 5.47 7.41 2.30
N LYS A 48 4.96 6.77 3.34
CA LYS A 48 4.39 5.42 3.26
C LYS A 48 2.94 5.54 2.79
N VAL A 49 2.62 4.87 1.69
CA VAL A 49 1.31 4.92 1.06
C VAL A 49 0.70 3.52 1.07
N ASN A 50 -0.46 3.39 1.68
CA ASN A 50 -1.30 2.20 1.54
C ASN A 50 -2.28 2.43 0.39
N ASN A 51 -2.24 1.57 -0.60
CA ASN A 51 -2.98 1.70 -1.85
C ASN A 51 -3.84 0.45 -2.07
N ILE A 52 -5.07 0.64 -2.53
CA ILE A 52 -5.97 -0.44 -2.91
C ILE A 52 -6.20 -0.40 -4.41
N GLN A 53 -6.37 -1.56 -5.04
CA GLN A 53 -6.65 -1.62 -6.47
C GLN A 53 -8.07 -2.17 -6.68
N ILE A 54 -8.89 -1.42 -7.41
CA ILE A 54 -10.26 -1.78 -7.75
C ILE A 54 -10.34 -1.83 -9.28
N ASP A 55 -10.58 -3.02 -9.83
CA ASP A 55 -10.63 -3.24 -11.28
C ASP A 55 -9.37 -2.74 -12.00
N GLY A 56 -8.19 -2.79 -11.37
CA GLY A 56 -6.95 -2.26 -11.97
C GLY A 56 -6.68 -0.78 -11.71
N ILE A 57 -7.64 -0.02 -11.16
CA ILE A 57 -7.48 1.40 -10.79
C ILE A 57 -7.00 1.51 -9.34
N SER A 58 -5.99 2.33 -9.09
CA SER A 58 -5.37 2.51 -7.78
C SER A 58 -6.05 3.62 -6.96
N PHE A 59 -6.33 3.37 -5.68
CA PHE A 59 -6.87 4.36 -4.74
C PHE A 59 -6.04 4.42 -3.46
N ILE A 60 -5.66 5.64 -3.08
CA ILE A 60 -4.93 5.87 -1.83
C ILE A 60 -5.88 5.69 -0.65
N GLU A 61 -5.63 4.67 0.17
CA GLU A 61 -6.39 4.45 1.40
C GLU A 61 -5.78 5.22 2.56
N HIS A 62 -4.45 5.24 2.66
CA HIS A 62 -3.77 5.97 3.71
C HIS A 62 -2.39 6.44 3.28
N ILE A 63 -2.01 7.65 3.71
CA ILE A 63 -0.69 8.22 3.49
C ILE A 63 -0.15 8.79 4.79
N SER A 64 1.08 8.42 5.13
CA SER A 64 1.75 8.90 6.34
C SER A 64 3.26 9.01 6.11
N PHE A 65 3.87 10.03 6.72
CA PHE A 65 5.34 10.20 6.76
C PHE A 65 5.96 9.51 7.98
N LYS A 66 5.12 8.91 8.82
CA LYS A 66 5.51 8.03 9.91
C LYS A 66 5.22 6.59 9.51
N ASP A 67 6.02 5.68 10.04
CA ASP A 67 5.75 4.25 9.86
C ASP A 67 4.40 3.86 10.49
N PHE A 68 3.68 2.95 9.84
CA PHE A 68 2.42 2.40 10.32
C PHE A 68 2.30 0.93 9.93
N ASN A 69 1.56 0.16 10.71
CA ASN A 69 1.27 -1.22 10.40
C ASN A 69 0.18 -1.31 9.33
N GLU A 70 0.54 -1.77 8.14
CA GLU A 70 -0.40 -2.00 7.03
C GLU A 70 -1.42 -3.09 7.38
N GLY A 71 -1.00 -4.14 8.07
CA GLY A 71 -1.81 -5.33 8.32
C GLY A 71 -3.11 -5.07 9.10
N VAL A 72 -3.21 -3.99 9.87
CA VAL A 72 -4.45 -3.64 10.59
C VAL A 72 -5.47 -2.88 9.73
N ARG A 73 -5.05 -2.37 8.56
CA ARG A 73 -5.87 -1.50 7.71
C ARG A 73 -6.77 -2.23 6.73
N LEU A 74 -6.76 -3.57 6.71
CA LEU A 74 -7.57 -4.36 5.75
C LEU A 74 -9.05 -3.98 5.77
N LYS A 75 -9.60 -3.74 6.96
CA LYS A 75 -11.01 -3.35 7.13
C LYS A 75 -11.28 -1.97 6.55
N ASP A 76 -10.34 -1.03 6.71
CA ASP A 76 -10.43 0.31 6.13
C ASP A 76 -10.35 0.26 4.61
N CYS A 77 -9.45 -0.57 4.05
CA CYS A 77 -9.37 -0.85 2.62
C CYS A 77 -10.70 -1.37 2.05
N ILE A 78 -11.30 -2.36 2.70
CA ILE A 78 -12.59 -2.93 2.28
C ILE A 78 -13.71 -1.89 2.38
N ARG A 79 -13.75 -1.11 3.47
CA ARG A 79 -14.71 -0.03 3.68
C ARG A 79 -14.59 1.02 2.58
N LEU A 80 -13.37 1.46 2.26
CA LEU A 80 -13.11 2.44 1.21
C LEU A 80 -13.61 1.92 -0.14
N GLN A 81 -13.29 0.67 -0.51
CA GLN A 81 -13.79 0.06 -1.74
C GLN A 81 -15.32 0.03 -1.79
N GLN A 82 -15.98 -0.39 -0.71
CA GLN A 82 -17.45 -0.43 -0.62
C GLN A 82 -18.07 0.97 -0.70
N GLN A 83 -17.43 1.99 -0.12
CA GLN A 83 -17.88 3.38 -0.21
C GLN A 83 -17.77 3.93 -1.64
N LEU A 84 -16.66 3.66 -2.32
CA LEU A 84 -16.41 4.13 -3.69
C LEU A 84 -17.28 3.41 -4.73
N THR A 85 -17.44 2.10 -4.61
CA THR A 85 -18.14 1.29 -5.62
C THR A 85 -19.61 1.03 -5.30
N ARG A 86 -20.02 1.20 -4.04
CA ARG A 86 -21.32 0.75 -3.50
C ARG A 86 -21.56 -0.76 -3.67
N VAL A 87 -20.52 -1.54 -3.95
CA VAL A 87 -20.58 -3.00 -4.14
C VAL A 87 -19.87 -3.71 -2.99
N ARG A 88 -20.49 -4.78 -2.49
CA ARG A 88 -19.89 -5.64 -1.46
C ARG A 88 -18.72 -6.44 -2.04
N VAL A 89 -17.55 -6.32 -1.41
CA VAL A 89 -16.37 -7.14 -1.71
C VAL A 89 -16.66 -8.62 -1.48
N LYS A 90 -16.48 -9.44 -2.52
CA LYS A 90 -16.64 -10.91 -2.47
C LYS A 90 -15.29 -11.64 -2.44
N ALA A 91 -14.28 -11.08 -3.07
CA ALA A 91 -12.93 -11.64 -3.11
C ALA A 91 -11.90 -10.54 -2.87
N LEU A 92 -10.81 -10.91 -2.20
CA LEU A 92 -9.74 -10.00 -1.81
C LEU A 92 -8.38 -10.69 -1.96
N VAL A 93 -7.45 -9.96 -2.56
CA VAL A 93 -6.05 -10.36 -2.66
C VAL A 93 -5.21 -9.31 -1.95
N ALA A 94 -4.34 -9.76 -1.05
CA ALA A 94 -3.48 -8.85 -0.29
C ALA A 94 -2.15 -9.53 0.06
N ASP A 95 -1.20 -8.72 0.50
CA ASP A 95 0.10 -9.20 0.98
C ASP A 95 -0.02 -10.04 2.26
N SER A 96 1.02 -10.84 2.53
CA SER A 96 1.08 -11.72 3.70
C SER A 96 0.95 -10.97 5.03
N ILE A 97 1.36 -9.69 5.08
CA ILE A 97 1.21 -8.84 6.27
C ILE A 97 -0.25 -8.65 6.69
N TYR A 98 -1.18 -8.71 5.75
CA TYR A 98 -2.63 -8.63 6.00
C TYR A 98 -3.21 -9.95 6.50
N ALA A 99 -2.46 -11.06 6.43
CA ALA A 99 -2.94 -12.40 6.75
C ALA A 99 -2.94 -12.72 8.26
N ASN A 100 -3.30 -11.75 9.10
CA ASN A 100 -3.40 -11.89 10.55
C ASN A 100 -4.73 -12.55 10.98
N ASN A 101 -4.80 -13.01 12.24
CA ASN A 101 -5.97 -13.74 12.75
C ASN A 101 -7.25 -12.89 12.77
N ALA A 102 -7.13 -11.60 13.09
CA ALA A 102 -8.28 -10.68 13.14
C ALA A 102 -8.91 -10.50 11.75
N ASN A 103 -8.07 -10.31 10.73
CA ASN A 103 -8.48 -10.17 9.34
C ASN A 103 -9.08 -11.47 8.79
N ARG A 104 -8.52 -12.62 9.13
CA ARG A 104 -9.09 -13.92 8.74
C ARG A 104 -10.48 -14.11 9.31
N LYS A 105 -10.67 -13.86 10.61
CA LYS A 105 -11.98 -13.92 11.27
C LYS A 105 -12.97 -12.96 10.60
N PHE A 106 -12.53 -11.74 10.28
CA PHE A 106 -13.34 -10.75 9.57
C PHE A 106 -13.76 -11.25 8.18
N CYS A 107 -12.82 -11.68 7.34
CA CYS A 107 -13.12 -12.18 6.00
C CYS A 107 -14.05 -13.40 6.03
N THR A 108 -13.85 -14.34 6.96
CA THR A 108 -14.76 -15.48 7.14
C THR A 108 -16.16 -15.03 7.55
N LYS A 109 -16.28 -14.11 8.52
CA LYS A 109 -17.59 -13.57 8.98
C LYS A 109 -18.38 -12.92 7.84
N TYR A 110 -17.70 -12.23 6.93
CA TYR A 110 -18.35 -11.54 5.82
C TYR A 110 -18.34 -12.33 4.50
N HIS A 111 -17.98 -13.61 4.53
CA HIS A 111 -17.89 -14.50 3.36
C HIS A 111 -17.03 -13.92 2.21
N ILE A 112 -15.90 -13.30 2.58
CA ILE A 112 -14.93 -12.75 1.63
C ILE A 112 -13.88 -13.84 1.35
N SER A 113 -13.80 -14.27 0.10
CA SER A 113 -12.76 -15.18 -0.38
C SER A 113 -11.41 -14.47 -0.39
N THR A 114 -10.38 -15.09 0.21
CA THR A 114 -9.04 -14.48 0.31
C THR A 114 -7.95 -15.39 -0.21
N SER A 115 -6.85 -14.80 -0.66
CA SER A 115 -5.62 -15.53 -1.04
C SER A 115 -4.80 -16.02 0.17
N PHE A 116 -5.23 -15.77 1.40
CA PHE A 116 -4.44 -16.09 2.58
C PHE A 116 -4.27 -17.60 2.79
N LYS A 117 -3.03 -18.06 3.06
CA LYS A 117 -2.76 -19.45 3.46
C LYS A 117 -3.53 -19.78 4.73
N ARG A 118 -4.40 -20.80 4.72
CA ARG A 118 -5.18 -21.21 5.90
C ARG A 118 -4.25 -21.67 7.02
N LYS A 119 -4.65 -21.43 8.28
CA LYS A 119 -3.99 -22.02 9.45
C LYS A 119 -4.75 -23.29 9.87
N GLY A 120 -4.01 -24.34 10.24
CA GLY A 120 -4.58 -25.61 10.70
C GLY A 120 -4.79 -26.65 9.59
N ARG A 121 -5.57 -27.70 9.90
CA ARG A 121 -5.77 -28.87 9.05
C ARG A 121 -6.37 -28.50 7.69
N ALA A 122 -5.84 -29.13 6.63
CA ALA A 122 -6.35 -28.98 5.27
C ALA A 122 -7.82 -29.42 5.20
N ALA A 123 -8.64 -28.61 4.52
CA ALA A 123 -10.04 -28.95 4.26
C ALA A 123 -10.14 -29.82 2.99
N LYS A 124 -11.27 -30.52 2.79
CA LYS A 124 -11.49 -31.38 1.61
C LYS A 124 -11.40 -30.61 0.28
N ASP A 125 -11.69 -29.31 0.30
CA ASP A 125 -11.65 -28.38 -0.85
C ASP A 125 -10.30 -27.65 -1.02
N GLU A 126 -9.25 -28.06 -0.31
CA GLU A 126 -7.91 -27.46 -0.42
C GLU A 126 -7.32 -27.49 -1.85
N PRO A 127 -7.55 -28.51 -2.72
CA PRO A 127 -7.02 -28.51 -4.09
C PRO A 127 -7.56 -27.34 -4.92
N LEU A 128 -8.88 -27.13 -4.93
CA LEU A 128 -9.55 -26.02 -5.61
C LEU A 128 -9.10 -24.67 -5.05
N ARG A 129 -8.98 -24.56 -3.72
CA ARG A 129 -8.48 -23.33 -3.08
C ARG A 129 -7.02 -23.04 -3.41
N LYS A 130 -6.19 -24.07 -3.62
CA LYS A 130 -4.79 -23.90 -4.01
C LYS A 130 -4.68 -23.28 -5.40
N ILE A 131 -5.49 -23.75 -6.35
CA ILE A 131 -5.59 -23.19 -7.71
C ILE A 131 -6.08 -21.74 -7.65
N LEU A 132 -7.18 -21.48 -6.93
CA LEU A 132 -7.68 -20.11 -6.76
C LEU A 132 -6.61 -19.20 -6.13
N ARG A 133 -5.87 -19.70 -5.12
CA ARG A 133 -4.80 -18.94 -4.49
C ARG A 133 -3.65 -18.66 -5.46
N SER A 134 -3.27 -19.59 -6.33
CA SER A 134 -2.20 -19.35 -7.31
C SER A 134 -2.62 -18.32 -8.34
N GLU A 135 -3.84 -18.40 -8.85
CA GLU A 135 -4.38 -17.41 -9.79
C GLU A 135 -4.45 -16.02 -9.16
N LEU A 136 -5.00 -15.91 -7.95
CA LEU A 136 -5.04 -14.63 -7.22
C LEU A 136 -3.63 -14.09 -6.93
N SER A 137 -2.66 -14.96 -6.62
CA SER A 137 -1.28 -14.53 -6.38
C SER A 137 -0.62 -14.03 -7.68
N ARG A 138 -0.91 -14.66 -8.82
CA ARG A 138 -0.46 -14.22 -10.14
C ARG A 138 -1.06 -12.86 -10.50
N GLU A 139 -2.35 -12.67 -10.31
CA GLU A 139 -3.02 -11.37 -10.51
C GLU A 139 -2.42 -10.28 -9.62
N ARG A 140 -2.09 -10.58 -8.36
CA ARG A 140 -1.39 -9.62 -7.48
C ARG A 140 -0.04 -9.20 -8.05
N ALA A 141 0.78 -10.17 -8.45
CA ALA A 141 2.11 -9.91 -8.98
C ALA A 141 2.04 -9.10 -10.29
N THR A 142 1.13 -9.46 -11.20
CA THR A 142 1.03 -8.79 -12.50
C THR A 142 0.39 -7.41 -12.39
N ARG A 143 -0.78 -7.29 -11.73
CA ARG A 143 -1.54 -6.03 -11.71
C ARG A 143 -1.10 -5.09 -10.60
N LEU A 144 -0.97 -5.59 -9.39
CA LEU A 144 -0.75 -4.75 -8.22
C LEU A 144 0.73 -4.35 -8.13
N GLU A 145 1.63 -5.33 -8.12
CA GLU A 145 3.08 -5.06 -8.09
C GLU A 145 3.54 -4.36 -9.39
N GLY A 146 3.00 -4.77 -10.54
CA GLY A 146 3.22 -4.09 -11.82
C GLY A 146 2.81 -2.61 -11.79
N SER A 147 1.62 -2.29 -11.28
CA SER A 147 1.16 -0.89 -11.18
C SER A 147 2.06 -0.02 -10.32
N PHE A 148 2.60 -0.56 -9.21
CA PHE A 148 3.57 0.16 -8.38
C PHE A 148 4.88 0.40 -9.10
N GLY A 149 5.34 -0.57 -9.91
CA GLY A 149 6.49 -0.42 -10.79
C GLY A 149 6.28 0.74 -11.78
N THR A 150 5.15 0.71 -12.50
CA THR A 150 4.81 1.74 -13.49
C THR A 150 4.68 3.12 -12.86
N GLN A 151 3.98 3.24 -11.74
CA GLN A 151 3.83 4.50 -11.00
C GLN A 151 5.19 5.09 -10.59
N LYS A 152 6.12 4.24 -10.13
CA LYS A 152 7.46 4.69 -9.74
C LYS A 152 8.31 5.12 -10.93
N GLN A 153 8.34 4.31 -11.99
CA GLN A 153 9.22 4.50 -13.13
C GLN A 153 8.71 5.57 -14.11
N HIS A 154 7.41 5.55 -14.42
CA HIS A 154 6.84 6.39 -15.49
C HIS A 154 6.06 7.61 -14.97
N TYR A 155 5.64 7.62 -13.70
CA TYR A 155 4.84 8.71 -13.13
C TYR A 155 5.55 9.46 -11.99
N SER A 156 6.90 9.48 -12.03
CA SER A 156 7.75 10.25 -11.12
C SER A 156 7.56 9.98 -9.62
N LEU A 157 7.08 8.79 -9.24
CA LEU A 157 6.95 8.41 -7.82
C LEU A 157 8.20 7.71 -7.26
N ALA A 158 9.18 7.37 -8.09
CA ALA A 158 10.47 6.83 -7.61
C ALA A 158 11.28 7.87 -6.84
N ARG A 159 11.21 9.16 -7.23
CA ARG A 159 11.98 10.25 -6.63
C ARG A 159 11.13 11.52 -6.55
N ILE A 160 10.50 11.73 -5.40
CA ILE A 160 9.69 12.93 -5.13
C ILE A 160 10.63 14.10 -4.82
N LYS A 161 10.53 15.17 -5.60
CA LYS A 161 11.35 16.40 -5.48
C LYS A 161 10.69 17.50 -4.65
N ALA A 162 9.44 17.31 -4.26
CA ALA A 162 8.72 18.27 -3.41
C ALA A 162 9.40 18.42 -2.04
N ARG A 163 9.28 19.63 -1.47
CA ARG A 163 10.01 20.05 -0.25
C ARG A 163 9.12 20.19 0.98
N THR A 164 7.80 20.31 0.79
CA THR A 164 6.85 20.44 1.90
C THR A 164 5.97 19.21 1.99
N ARG A 165 5.45 18.93 3.19
CA ARG A 165 4.52 17.82 3.40
C ARG A 165 3.32 17.87 2.45
N LYS A 166 2.74 19.06 2.26
CA LYS A 166 1.56 19.26 1.41
C LYS A 166 1.89 19.00 -0.06
N THR A 167 3.01 19.53 -0.55
CA THR A 167 3.42 19.36 -1.94
C THR A 167 3.89 17.93 -2.23
N GLU A 168 4.50 17.23 -1.28
CA GLU A 168 4.82 15.81 -1.44
C GLU A 168 3.56 14.93 -1.54
N VAL A 169 2.55 15.19 -0.70
CA VAL A 169 1.25 14.49 -0.79
C VAL A 169 0.57 14.77 -2.12
N LEU A 170 0.56 16.03 -2.56
CA LEU A 170 -0.02 16.43 -3.83
C LEU A 170 0.69 15.75 -5.01
N TRP A 171 2.02 15.69 -4.99
CA TRP A 171 2.81 14.99 -6.01
C TRP A 171 2.46 13.51 -6.10
N ILE A 172 2.35 12.83 -4.95
CA ILE A 172 1.95 11.41 -4.91
C ILE A 172 0.54 11.24 -5.47
N PHE A 173 -0.38 12.11 -5.07
CA PHE A 173 -1.76 12.09 -5.55
C PHE A 173 -1.81 12.20 -7.08
N PHE A 174 -1.14 13.21 -7.66
CA PHE A 174 -1.08 13.37 -9.11
C PHE A 174 -0.44 12.19 -9.81
N GLY A 175 0.70 11.68 -9.32
CA GLY A 175 1.36 10.54 -9.97
C GLY A 175 0.47 9.29 -10.04
N ILE A 176 -0.30 9.01 -8.99
CA ILE A 176 -1.26 7.89 -8.99
C ILE A 176 -2.46 8.18 -9.91
N HIS A 177 -3.03 9.39 -9.85
CA HIS A 177 -4.22 9.72 -10.65
C HIS A 177 -3.93 9.85 -12.15
N THR A 178 -2.76 10.34 -12.53
CA THR A 178 -2.32 10.34 -13.94
C THR A 178 -2.17 8.92 -14.47
N ALA A 179 -1.58 8.01 -13.68
CA ALA A 179 -1.51 6.60 -14.05
C ALA A 179 -2.91 5.97 -14.22
N ASN A 180 -3.82 6.28 -13.29
CA ASN A 180 -5.21 5.84 -13.39
C ASN A 180 -5.92 6.38 -14.64
N ALA A 181 -5.70 7.65 -14.98
CA ALA A 181 -6.32 8.27 -16.15
C ALA A 181 -5.95 7.52 -17.44
N VAL A 182 -4.68 7.14 -17.60
CA VAL A 182 -4.23 6.34 -18.74
C VAL A 182 -4.91 4.97 -18.75
N CYS A 183 -4.97 4.26 -17.62
CA CYS A 183 -5.69 2.98 -17.53
C CYS A 183 -7.19 3.11 -17.84
N MET A 184 -7.80 4.26 -17.55
CA MET A 184 -9.22 4.50 -17.82
C MET A 184 -9.51 4.73 -19.30
N ILE A 185 -8.57 5.31 -20.07
CA ILE A 185 -8.74 5.52 -21.52
C ILE A 185 -8.96 4.17 -22.22
N GLU A 186 -8.05 3.21 -22.02
CA GLU A 186 -8.15 1.88 -22.62
C GLU A 186 -9.47 1.17 -22.26
N LYS A 187 -9.92 1.31 -21.01
CA LYS A 187 -11.19 0.74 -20.55
C LYS A 187 -12.40 1.37 -21.22
N VAL A 188 -12.42 2.70 -21.36
CA VAL A 188 -13.50 3.42 -22.01
C VAL A 188 -13.57 3.04 -23.49
N GLU A 189 -12.43 2.96 -24.17
CA GLU A 189 -12.35 2.52 -25.56
C GLU A 189 -12.86 1.08 -25.74
N ARG A 190 -12.42 0.16 -24.88
CA ARG A 190 -12.89 -1.23 -24.90
C ARG A 190 -14.39 -1.32 -24.69
N LYS A 191 -14.94 -0.52 -23.75
CA LYS A 191 -16.38 -0.46 -23.50
C LYS A 191 -17.15 0.08 -24.71
N LYS A 192 -16.64 1.11 -25.38
CA LYS A 192 -17.24 1.63 -26.63
C LYS A 192 -17.24 0.57 -27.73
N ARG A 193 -16.14 -0.17 -27.93
CA ARG A 193 -16.05 -1.24 -28.92
C ARG A 193 -16.97 -2.43 -28.65
N MET A 194 -17.25 -2.74 -27.37
CA MET A 194 -18.19 -3.81 -27.02
C MET A 194 -19.67 -3.39 -27.13
N ALA A 195 -19.94 -2.09 -27.21
CA ALA A 195 -21.29 -1.54 -27.32
C ALA A 195 -21.68 -1.20 -28.77
N ALA A 196 -20.71 -1.21 -29.69
CA ALA A 196 -20.89 -1.09 -31.13
C ALA A 196 -20.95 -2.48 -31.76
#